data_AF-A0A435YIW1-F1
#
_entry.id   AF-A0A435YIW1-F1
#
_cell.length_a   1.000
_cell.length_b   1.000
_cell.length_c   1.000
_cell.angle_alpha   90.00
_cell.angle_beta   90.00
_cell.angle_gamma   90.00
#
_symmetry.space_group_name_H-M   'P 1'
#
loop_
_entity.id
_entity.type
_entity.pdbx_description
1 polymer ?
#
loop_
_entity_poly.entity_id
_entity_poly.type
_entity_poly.pdbx_seq_one_letter_code
_entity_poly.pdbx_strand_id
1 'polypeptide(L)' 'MRGEVLHYDEDQGFGFITGADGNRYTFTRENLRRETAMPNGTAVE' A
#
# COMPACT_ATOMS: atom_id res chain seq x y z
N MET A 1 -6.01 -5.68 -7.50
CA MET A 1 -4.65 -6.15 -7.84
C MET A 1 -4.05 -6.76 -6.59
N ARG A 2 -3.42 -7.93 -6.64
CA ARG A 2 -2.83 -8.55 -5.43
C ARG A 2 -1.39 -8.11 -5.25
N GLY A 3 -0.99 -7.79 -4.01
CA GLY A 3 0.39 -7.40 -3.70
C GLY A 3 0.64 -7.20 -2.20
N GLU A 4 1.81 -6.66 -1.89
CA GLU A 4 2.23 -6.35 -0.52
C GLU A 4 2.66 -4.89 -0.40
N VAL A 5 2.30 -4.25 0.71
CA VAL A 5 2.76 -2.89 1.05
C VAL A 5 4.27 -2.93 1.22
N LEU A 6 4.98 -2.13 0.43
CA LEU A 6 6.42 -1.96 0.56
C LEU A 6 6.76 -0.88 1.59
N HIS A 7 6.00 0.22 1.56
CA HIS A 7 6.15 1.35 2.47
C HIS A 7 4.89 2.20 2.47
N TYR A 8 4.54 2.75 3.63
CA TYR A 8 3.47 3.74 3.79
C TYR A 8 3.96 4.85 4.71
N ASP A 9 3.83 6.10 4.25
CA ASP A 9 4.04 7.30 5.05
C ASP A 9 2.66 7.88 5.38
N GLU A 10 2.27 7.78 6.65
CA GLU A 10 0.96 8.22 7.12
C GLU A 10 0.83 9.75 7.16
N ASP A 11 1.93 10.44 7.48
CA ASP A 11 1.96 11.91 7.56
C ASP A 11 1.82 12.54 6.17
N GLN A 12 2.45 11.94 5.17
CA GLN A 12 2.35 12.36 3.77
C GLN A 12 1.15 11.75 3.04
N GLY A 13 0.57 10.68 3.58
CA GLY A 13 -0.63 10.04 3.04
C GLY A 13 -0.42 9.29 1.73
N PHE A 14 0.79 8.81 1.44
CA PHE A 14 1.09 8.03 0.24
C PHE A 14 1.93 6.78 0.56
N GLY A 15 1.86 5.78 -0.31
CA GLY A 15 2.62 4.55 -0.15
C GLY A 15 2.88 3.80 -1.44
N PHE A 16 3.64 2.71 -1.30
CA PHE A 16 4.07 1.84 -2.38
C PHE A 16 3.64 0.40 -2.12
N ILE A 17 3.30 -0.30 -3.20
CA ILE A 17 2.96 -1.72 -3.22
C ILE A 17 3.87 -2.42 -4.21
N THR A 18 4.36 -3.61 -3.85
CA THR A 18 4.92 -4.55 -4.81
C THR A 18 3.79 -5.50 -5.24
N GLY A 19 3.42 -5.47 -6.52
CA GLY A 19 2.42 -6.35 -7.08
C GLY A 19 2.95 -7.78 -7.24
N ALA A 20 2.04 -8.76 -7.22
CA ALA A 20 2.37 -10.16 -7.48
C ALA A 20 2.87 -10.40 -8.92
N ASP A 21 2.68 -9.44 -9.81
CA ASP A 21 3.22 -9.41 -11.17
C ASP A 21 4.66 -8.85 -11.25
N GLY A 22 5.24 -8.45 -10.12
CA GLY A 22 6.57 -7.86 -10.03
C GLY A 22 6.62 -6.35 -10.29
N ASN A 23 5.50 -5.71 -10.61
CA ASN A 23 5.43 -4.26 -10.83
C ASN A 23 5.29 -3.50 -9.51
N ARG A 24 5.69 -2.22 -9.51
CA ARG A 24 5.51 -1.32 -8.37
C ARG A 24 4.33 -0.39 -8.62
N TYR A 25 3.49 -0.26 -7.61
CA TYR A 25 2.31 0.60 -7.62
C TYR A 25 2.37 1.62 -6.50
N THR A 26 1.68 2.74 -6.70
CA THR A 26 1.47 3.77 -5.68
C THR A 26 0.01 3.77 -5.25
N PHE A 27 -0.22 4.18 -4.01
CA PHE A 27 -1.56 4.43 -3.49
C PHE A 27 -1.53 5.66 -2.57
N THR A 28 -2.69 6.30 -2.40
CA THR A 28 -2.90 7.38 -1.43
C THR A 28 -3.78 6.91 -0.29
N ARG A 29 -3.80 7.68 0.81
CA ARG A 29 -4.69 7.42 1.96
C ARG A 29 -6.16 7.28 1.54
N GLU A 30 -6.60 8.00 0.51
CA GLU A 30 -7.97 7.95 -0.03
C GLU A 30 -8.32 6.60 -0.67
N ASN A 31 -7.32 5.80 -1.06
CA ASN A 31 -7.54 4.46 -1.58
C ASN A 31 -7.82 3.44 -0.45
N LEU A 32 -7.60 3.81 0.81
CA LEU A 32 -7.78 2.91 1.96
C LEU A 32 -9.25 2.85 2.34
N ARG A 33 -9.82 1.65 2.35
CA ARG A 33 -11.22 1.43 2.77
C ARG A 33 -11.45 1.64 4.27
N ARG A 34 -10.39 1.64 5.07
CA ARG A 34 -10.42 1.88 6.52
C ARG A 34 -9.11 2.54 6.96
N GLU A 35 -9.17 3.43 7.95
CA GLU A 35 -7.97 3.93 8.62
C GLU A 35 -7.35 2.75 9.39
N THR A 36 -6.31 2.18 8.81
CA THR A 36 -5.58 1.05 9.36
C THR A 36 -4.12 1.31 9.11
N ALA A 37 -3.31 1.15 10.14
CA ALA A 37 -1.87 1.13 10.00
C ALA A 37 -1.49 0.11 8.91
N MET A 38 -0.69 0.54 7.94
CA MET A 38 -0.25 -0.29 6.81
C MET A 38 1.23 -0.62 6.98
N PRO A 39 1.57 -1.58 7.87
CA PRO A 39 2.95 -2.00 8.02
C PRO A 39 3.45 -2.64 6.72
N ASN A 40 4.76 -2.59 6.51
CA ASN A 40 5.41 -3.27 5.40
C ASN A 40 5.07 -4.77 5.42
N GLY A 41 4.80 -5.35 4.26
CA GLY A 41 4.34 -6.73 4.09
C GLY A 41 2.82 -6.92 4.23
N THR A 42 2.04 -5.86 4.46
CA THR A 42 0.57 -5.97 4.48
C THR A 42 0.06 -6.41 3.11
N ALA A 43 -0.68 -7.52 3.06
CA ALA A 43 -1.32 -7.98 1.83
C ALA A 43 -2.48 -7.06 1.42
N VAL A 44 -2.56 -6.73 0.13
CA VAL A 44 -3.57 -5.84 -0.46
C VAL A 44 -4.17 -6.46 -1.73
N GLU A 45 -5.44 -6.14 -2.01
CA GLU A 45 -6.22 -6.63 -3.16
C GLU A 45 -7.00 -5.52 -3.90
#